data_AF-A0AAW4I8A1-F1
#
_entry.id   AF-A0AAW4I8A1-F1
#
_cell.length_a   1.000
_cell.length_b   1.000
_cell.length_c   1.000
_cell.angle_alpha   90.00
_cell.angle_beta   90.00
_cell.angle_gamma   90.00
#
_symmetry.space_group_name_H-M   'P 1'
#
loop_
_entity.id
_entity.type
_entity.pdbx_description
1 polymer ?
#
loop_
_entity_poly.entity_id
_entity_poly.type
_entity_poly.pdbx_seq_one_letter_code
_entity_poly.pdbx_strand_id
1 'polypeptide(L)'
;MMKNNTEAVVDARELRKFGYVMAGFFALVFGLFVPWWWSLKWAYWPWGVAVVFLALALLKPLALGIVYKCWMRLGRVLEWVNVRIVLGVVFFLVFMPLGMIMRLLGRDTLQKKWDKQVATYRVNKVSRKNNHMERQF
;
A
#
# COMPACT_ATOMS: atom_id res chain seq x y z
N MET A 1 13.61 28.26 6.95
CA MET A 1 13.09 26.89 7.19
C MET A 1 11.59 26.93 6.88
N MET A 2 11.22 26.72 5.62
CA MET A 2 9.85 26.91 5.16
C MET A 2 8.98 25.73 5.59
N LYS A 3 8.01 26.00 6.47
CA LYS A 3 6.88 25.10 6.71
C LYS A 3 5.98 25.21 5.48
N ASN A 4 6.06 24.22 4.61
CA ASN A 4 5.16 24.08 3.49
C ASN A 4 3.80 23.70 4.06
N ASN A 5 2.97 24.70 4.33
CA ASN A 5 1.54 24.54 4.49
C ASN A 5 0.94 24.16 3.14
N THR A 6 1.23 22.96 2.66
CA THR A 6 0.39 22.27 1.69
C THR A 6 -0.73 21.61 2.48
N GLU A 7 -1.58 22.43 3.10
CA GLU A 7 -2.96 21.98 3.24
C GLU A 7 -3.42 21.78 1.80
N ALA A 8 -3.44 20.53 1.34
CA ALA A 8 -3.88 20.20 0.00
C ALA A 8 -5.33 20.68 -0.13
N VAL A 9 -5.50 21.90 -0.64
CA VAL A 9 -6.79 22.44 -1.03
C VAL A 9 -7.21 21.51 -2.14
N VAL A 10 -8.08 20.55 -1.79
CA VAL A 10 -8.44 19.48 -2.71
C VAL A 10 -9.07 20.14 -3.93
N ASP A 11 -8.41 20.00 -5.08
CA ASP A 11 -8.80 20.71 -6.29
C ASP A 11 -10.24 20.33 -6.69
N ALA A 12 -11.04 21.32 -7.07
CA ALA A 12 -12.44 21.10 -7.45
C ALA A 12 -12.57 20.11 -8.62
N ARG A 13 -11.54 20.02 -9.48
CA ARG A 13 -11.47 19.02 -10.55
C ARG A 13 -11.30 17.59 -10.02
N GLU A 14 -10.49 17.38 -8.98
CA GLU A 14 -10.30 16.08 -8.34
C GLU A 14 -11.59 15.61 -7.64
N LEU A 15 -12.32 16.51 -6.99
CA LEU A 15 -13.62 16.19 -6.40
C LEU A 15 -14.64 15.75 -7.46
N ARG A 16 -14.68 16.43 -8.61
CA ARG A 16 -15.57 16.07 -9.72
C ARG A 16 -15.23 14.70 -10.29
N LYS A 17 -13.95 14.41 -10.53
CA LYS A 17 -13.49 13.07 -10.97
C LYS A 17 -13.92 11.99 -9.97
N PHE A 18 -13.71 12.22 -8.67
CA PHE A 18 -14.15 11.30 -7.63
C PHE A 18 -15.66 11.06 -7.67
N GLY A 19 -16.45 12.12 -7.83
CA GLY A 19 -17.90 12.03 -8.00
C GLY A 19 -18.32 11.19 -9.20
N TYR A 20 -17.70 11.38 -10.37
CA TYR A 20 -17.97 10.57 -11.56
C TYR A 20 -17.58 9.10 -11.38
N VAL A 21 -16.41 8.83 -10.78
CA VAL A 21 -15.96 7.45 -10.52
C VAL A 21 -16.91 6.76 -9.54
N MET A 22 -17.34 7.43 -8.46
CA MET A 22 -18.31 6.87 -7.52
C MET A 22 -19.69 6.66 -8.16
N ALA A 23 -20.21 7.63 -8.91
CA ALA A 23 -21.49 7.48 -9.60
C ALA A 23 -21.46 6.31 -10.60
N GLY A 24 -20.37 6.19 -11.37
CA GLY A 24 -20.14 5.07 -12.29
C GLY A 24 -20.03 3.74 -11.56
N PHE A 25 -19.29 3.69 -10.44
CA PHE A 25 -19.16 2.50 -9.61
C PHE A 25 -20.52 2.04 -9.06
N PHE A 26 -21.32 2.94 -8.48
CA PHE A 26 -22.64 2.60 -7.97
C PHE A 26 -23.60 2.16 -9.10
N ALA A 27 -23.58 2.84 -10.25
CA ALA A 27 -24.42 2.47 -11.39
C ALA A 27 -24.04 1.11 -12.00
N LEU A 28 -22.76 0.84 -12.23
CA LEU A 28 -22.31 -0.41 -12.83
C LEU A 28 -22.40 -1.59 -11.85
N VAL A 29 -21.88 -1.44 -10.64
CA VAL A 29 -21.82 -2.55 -9.68
C VAL A 29 -23.21 -2.85 -9.14
N PHE A 30 -23.92 -1.87 -8.59
CA PHE A 30 -25.22 -2.12 -7.97
C PHE A 30 -26.39 -2.09 -8.96
N GLY A 31 -26.27 -1.34 -10.07
CA GLY A 31 -27.32 -1.26 -11.08
C GLY A 31 -27.28 -2.36 -12.14
N LEU A 32 -26.10 -2.95 -12.42
CA LEU A 32 -25.93 -3.92 -13.50
C LEU A 32 -25.32 -5.25 -13.04
N PHE A 33 -24.25 -5.21 -12.25
CA PHE A 33 -23.52 -6.41 -11.85
C PHE A 33 -24.24 -7.22 -10.76
N VAL A 34 -24.79 -6.56 -9.74
CA VAL A 34 -25.53 -7.21 -8.64
C VAL A 34 -26.82 -7.90 -9.13
N PRO A 35 -27.68 -7.25 -9.95
CA PRO A 35 -28.87 -7.91 -10.48
C PRO A 35 -28.53 -9.11 -11.38
N TRP A 36 -27.45 -9.02 -12.15
CA TRP A 36 -26.97 -10.10 -13.00
C TRP A 36 -26.44 -11.28 -12.18
N TRP A 37 -25.59 -11.03 -11.19
CA TRP A 37 -24.96 -12.10 -10.41
C TRP A 37 -25.93 -12.81 -9.46
N TRP A 38 -26.94 -12.11 -8.93
CA TRP A 38 -27.86 -12.65 -7.93
C TRP A 38 -29.30 -12.91 -8.40
N SER A 39 -29.64 -12.66 -9.66
CA SER A 39 -31.02 -12.80 -10.19
C SER A 39 -32.08 -12.05 -9.34
N LEU A 40 -31.68 -10.94 -8.73
CA LEU A 40 -32.55 -10.13 -7.89
C LEU A 40 -33.37 -9.16 -8.76
N LYS A 41 -34.64 -8.91 -8.39
CA LYS A 41 -35.52 -7.94 -9.07
C LYS A 41 -34.77 -6.62 -9.30
N TRP A 42 -34.97 -6.01 -10.47
CA TRP A 42 -34.32 -4.76 -10.88
C TRP A 42 -34.42 -3.73 -9.75
N ALA A 43 -33.32 -3.54 -9.04
CA ALA A 43 -33.27 -2.63 -7.92
C ALA A 43 -33.15 -1.22 -8.51
N TYR A 44 -34.19 -0.39 -8.37
CA TYR A 44 -34.18 0.99 -8.86
C TYR A 44 -33.48 1.97 -7.90
N TRP A 45 -33.32 1.58 -6.62
CA TRP A 45 -32.66 2.39 -5.60
C TRP A 45 -31.19 2.79 -5.92
N PRO A 46 -30.34 1.95 -6.56
CA PRO A 46 -28.96 2.32 -6.89
C PRO A 46 -28.88 3.43 -7.93
N TRP A 47 -29.85 3.49 -8.85
CA TRP A 47 -29.95 4.57 -9.83
C TRP A 47 -30.25 5.90 -9.15
N GLY A 48 -31.14 5.90 -8.15
CA GLY A 48 -31.41 7.09 -7.33
C GLY A 48 -30.15 7.58 -6.60
N VAL A 49 -29.38 6.68 -6.00
CA VAL A 49 -28.12 7.02 -5.31
C VAL A 49 -27.07 7.56 -6.29
N ALA A 50 -26.94 6.96 -7.47
CA ALA A 50 -26.02 7.42 -8.50
C ALA A 50 -26.37 8.83 -9.00
N VAL A 51 -27.66 9.13 -9.21
CA VAL A 51 -28.13 10.46 -9.61
C VAL A 51 -27.90 11.50 -8.51
N VAL A 52 -28.16 11.14 -7.24
CA VAL A 52 -27.87 12.02 -6.10
C VAL A 52 -26.38 12.33 -6.00
N PHE A 53 -25.52 11.32 -6.15
CA PHE A 53 -24.06 11.51 -6.16
C PHE A 53 -23.60 12.38 -7.33
N LEU A 54 -24.18 12.20 -8.52
CA LEU A 54 -23.86 12.98 -9.70
C LEU A 54 -24.35 14.44 -9.56
N ALA A 55 -25.53 14.65 -8.99
CA ALA A 55 -26.06 15.98 -8.67
C ALA A 55 -25.21 16.69 -7.62
N LEU A 56 -24.76 15.99 -6.57
CA LEU A 56 -23.84 16.53 -5.57
C LEU A 56 -22.47 16.86 -6.15
N ALA A 57 -21.98 16.05 -7.10
CA ALA A 57 -20.73 16.30 -7.82
C ALA A 57 -20.79 17.56 -8.71
N LEU A 58 -21.96 17.88 -9.29
CA LEU A 58 -22.14 19.09 -10.10
C LEU A 58 -22.46 20.35 -9.27
N LEU A 59 -23.36 20.24 -8.28
CA LEU A 59 -23.97 21.41 -7.62
C LEU A 59 -23.16 21.95 -6.45
N LYS A 60 -22.58 21.10 -5.59
CA LYS A 60 -21.89 21.51 -4.36
C LYS A 60 -20.63 20.66 -4.07
N PRO A 61 -19.47 20.99 -4.67
CA PRO A 61 -18.23 20.26 -4.42
C PRO A 61 -17.79 20.31 -2.95
N LEU A 62 -18.09 21.36 -2.18
CA LEU A 62 -17.69 21.43 -0.77
C LEU A 62 -18.22 20.27 0.11
N ALA A 63 -19.44 19.80 -0.14
CA ALA A 63 -20.00 18.65 0.57
C ALA A 63 -19.27 17.35 0.19
N LEU A 64 -18.90 17.23 -1.09
CA LEU A 64 -18.08 16.12 -1.60
C LEU A 64 -16.68 16.12 -0.99
N GLY A 65 -16.14 17.27 -0.60
CA GLY A 65 -14.83 17.38 0.04
C GLY A 65 -14.76 16.66 1.39
N ILE A 66 -15.83 16.65 2.18
CA ILE A 66 -15.90 15.93 3.45
C ILE A 66 -15.93 14.42 3.20
N VAL A 67 -16.80 13.97 2.28
CA VAL A 67 -16.91 12.56 1.88
C VAL A 67 -15.58 12.05 1.30
N TYR A 68 -14.95 12.83 0.42
CA TYR A 68 -13.65 12.54 -0.15
C TYR A 68 -12.57 12.39 0.94
N LYS A 69 -12.51 13.30 1.91
CA LYS A 69 -11.56 13.19 3.03
C LYS A 69 -11.75 11.91 3.85
N CYS A 70 -13.00 11.57 4.18
CA CYS A 70 -13.31 10.32 4.87
C CYS A 70 -12.91 9.10 4.04
N TRP A 71 -13.25 9.09 2.75
CA TRP A 71 -12.91 8.03 1.82
C TRP A 71 -11.39 7.85 1.68
N MET A 72 -10.64 8.94 1.52
CA MET A 72 -9.19 8.92 1.45
C MET A 72 -8.55 8.41 2.76
N ARG A 73 -9.16 8.71 3.92
CA ARG A 73 -8.71 8.15 5.20
C ARG A 73 -8.89 6.64 5.24
N LEU A 74 -10.02 6.12 4.75
CA LEU A 74 -10.23 4.68 4.61
C LEU A 74 -9.24 4.06 3.62
N GLY A 75 -9.02 4.71 2.48
CA GLY A 75 -8.03 4.30 1.48
C GLY A 75 -6.64 4.14 2.09
N ARG A 76 -6.22 5.07 2.96
CA ARG A 76 -4.93 4.98 3.66
C ARG A 76 -4.84 3.80 4.62
N VAL A 77 -5.93 3.48 5.32
CA VAL A 77 -5.96 2.28 6.18
C VAL A 77 -5.86 1.02 5.33
N LEU A 78 -6.60 0.97 4.23
CA LEU A 78 -6.57 -0.14 3.29
C LEU A 78 -5.18 -0.31 2.67
N GLU A 79 -4.53 0.79 2.30
CA GLU A 79 -3.16 0.81 1.80
C GLU A 79 -2.17 0.27 2.84
N TRP A 80 -2.29 0.70 4.11
CA TRP A 80 -1.45 0.22 5.19
C TRP A 80 -1.60 -1.30 5.40
N VAL A 81 -2.84 -1.81 5.34
CA VAL A 81 -3.10 -3.25 5.41
C VAL A 81 -2.52 -3.97 4.19
N ASN A 82 -2.76 -3.45 2.98
CA ASN A 82 -2.31 -4.05 1.73
C ASN A 82 -0.78 -4.18 1.68
N VAL A 83 -0.04 -3.12 2.02
CA VAL A 83 1.43 -3.16 2.05
C VAL A 83 1.94 -4.23 3.04
N ARG A 84 1.30 -4.38 4.20
CA ARG A 84 1.66 -5.42 5.17
C ARG A 84 1.37 -6.82 4.67
N ILE A 85 0.22 -7.04 4.04
CA ILE A 85 -0.15 -8.33 3.47
C ILE A 85 0.83 -8.69 2.37
N VAL A 86 1.06 -7.79 1.40
CA VAL A 86 1.98 -8.03 0.28
C VAL A 86 3.39 -8.33 0.80
N LEU A 87 3.90 -7.53 1.74
CA LEU A 87 5.23 -7.76 2.32
C LEU A 87 5.31 -9.09 3.08
N GLY A 88 4.27 -9.43 3.84
CA GLY A 88 4.15 -10.72 4.52
C GLY A 88 4.17 -11.88 3.54
N VAL A 89 3.35 -11.82 2.49
CA VAL A 89 3.28 -12.84 1.43
C VAL A 89 4.63 -13.00 0.74
N VAL A 90 5.29 -11.90 0.35
CA VAL A 90 6.62 -11.94 -0.27
C VAL A 90 7.64 -12.54 0.69
N PHE A 91 7.60 -12.20 1.97
CA PHE A 91 8.49 -12.80 2.97
C PHE A 91 8.32 -14.32 3.06
N PHE A 92 7.08 -14.80 3.17
CA PHE A 92 6.81 -16.24 3.31
C PHE A 92 7.02 -17.03 2.01
N LEU A 93 6.76 -16.44 0.84
CA LEU A 93 6.89 -17.14 -0.45
C LEU A 93 8.29 -17.05 -1.07
N VAL A 94 9.06 -16.01 -0.77
CA VAL A 94 10.36 -15.78 -1.40
C VAL A 94 11.49 -15.93 -0.38
N PHE A 95 11.48 -15.10 0.67
CA PHE A 95 12.59 -15.05 1.63
C PHE A 95 12.68 -16.30 2.51
N MET A 96 11.55 -16.81 2.99
CA MET A 96 11.50 -18.03 3.81
C MET A 96 12.03 -19.26 3.07
N PRO A 97 11.57 -19.61 1.85
CA PRO A 97 12.12 -20.76 1.13
C PRO A 97 13.56 -20.53 0.70
N LEU A 98 13.98 -19.31 0.33
CA LEU A 98 15.39 -19.02 0.07
C LEU A 98 16.26 -19.32 1.29
N GLY A 99 15.84 -18.90 2.49
CA GLY A 99 16.53 -19.23 3.73
C GLY A 99 16.56 -20.73 4.03
N MET A 100 15.46 -21.43 3.76
CA MET A 100 15.35 -22.88 3.93
C MET A 100 16.27 -23.63 2.95
N ILE A 101 16.33 -23.21 1.69
CA ILE A 101 17.22 -23.74 0.66
C ILE A 101 18.69 -23.51 1.06
N MET A 102 19.06 -22.31 1.51
CA MET A 102 20.42 -22.04 2.01
C MET A 102 20.78 -22.90 3.22
N ARG A 103 19.83 -23.17 4.11
CA ARG A 103 20.01 -24.08 5.26
C ARG A 103 20.20 -25.53 4.81
N LEU A 104 19.45 -25.99 3.80
CA LEU A 104 19.62 -27.33 3.20
C LEU A 104 20.96 -27.47 2.46
N LEU A 105 21.41 -26.42 1.78
CA LEU A 105 22.72 -26.36 1.09
C LEU A 105 23.91 -26.22 2.07
N GLY A 106 23.66 -26.16 3.38
CA GLY A 106 24.71 -26.08 4.40
C GLY A 106 25.49 -24.76 4.42
N ARG A 107 25.02 -23.73 3.71
CA ARG A 107 25.68 -22.42 3.65
C ARG A 107 25.27 -21.58 4.87
N ASP A 108 25.99 -21.77 5.97
CA ASP A 108 25.85 -20.92 7.16
C ASP A 108 26.64 -19.62 6.97
N THR A 109 26.04 -18.65 6.25
CA THR A 109 26.65 -17.33 6.00
C THR A 109 26.81 -16.48 7.25
N LEU A 110 26.08 -16.81 8.32
CA LEU A 110 26.09 -16.09 9.59
C LEU A 110 26.92 -16.78 10.67
N GLN A 111 27.55 -17.93 10.38
CA GLN A 111 28.27 -18.75 11.35
C GLN A 111 27.46 -18.91 12.66
N LYS A 112 26.16 -19.20 12.53
CA LYS A 112 25.23 -19.25 13.68
C LYS A 112 25.49 -20.41 14.62
N LYS A 113 26.27 -21.40 14.19
CA LYS A 113 26.68 -22.52 15.05
C LYS A 113 27.74 -22.06 16.06
N TRP A 114 27.39 -22.18 17.34
CA TRP A 114 28.32 -21.96 18.45
C TRP A 114 29.37 -23.06 18.46
N ASP A 115 30.57 -22.74 17.99
CA ASP A 115 31.72 -23.62 18.09
C ASP A 115 32.35 -23.48 19.48
N LYS A 116 32.25 -24.53 20.30
CA LYS A 116 32.82 -24.57 21.65
C LYS A 116 34.34 -24.76 21.67
N GLN A 117 34.95 -25.10 20.53
CA GLN A 117 36.40 -25.33 20.43
C GLN A 117 37.17 -24.05 20.15
N VAL A 118 36.49 -22.94 19.83
CA VAL A 118 37.14 -21.67 19.49
C VAL A 118 37.22 -20.78 20.73
N ALA A 119 38.44 -20.35 21.07
CA ALA A 119 38.69 -19.50 22.24
C ALA A 119 38.00 -18.13 22.15
N THR A 120 37.73 -17.62 20.95
CA THR A 120 37.11 -16.30 20.73
C THR A 120 36.52 -16.18 19.31
N TYR A 121 35.27 -15.69 19.18
CA TYR A 121 34.60 -15.44 17.89
C TYR A 121 35.02 -14.12 17.19
N ARG A 122 36.04 -13.42 17.71
CA ARG A 122 36.51 -12.17 17.11
C ARG A 122 37.28 -12.49 15.84
N VAL A 123 36.77 -11.99 14.72
CA VAL A 123 37.51 -12.00 13.46
C VAL A 123 38.59 -10.93 13.53
N ASN A 124 39.86 -11.35 13.46
CA ASN A 124 40.98 -10.42 13.36
C ASN A 124 40.85 -9.63 12.05
N LYS A 125 40.55 -8.34 12.18
CA LYS A 125 40.57 -7.42 11.03
C LYS A 125 42.02 -7.08 10.75
N VAL A 126 42.50 -7.47 9.57
CA VAL A 126 43.82 -7.06 9.09
C VAL A 126 43.89 -5.54 9.08
N SER A 127 44.94 -4.96 9.67
CA SER A 127 45.13 -3.51 9.68
C SER A 127 45.12 -2.97 8.25
N ARG A 128 44.16 -2.09 7.94
CA ARG A 128 44.07 -1.47 6.61
C ARG A 128 45.26 -0.52 6.46
N LYS A 129 45.93 -0.59 5.31
CA LYS A 129 47.08 0.26 4.98
C LYS A 129 46.69 1.75 5.10
N ASN A 130 47.52 2.56 5.77
CA ASN A 130 47.18 3.96 6.11
C ASN A 130 46.78 4.85 4.92
N ASN A 131 47.24 4.53 3.71
CA ASN A 131 46.90 5.27 2.50
C ASN A 131 45.48 4.99 1.98
N HIS A 132 44.76 4.00 2.54
CA HIS A 132 43.45 3.57 2.02
C HIS A 132 42.38 4.67 2.10
N MET A 133 42.55 5.68 2.95
CA MET A 133 41.65 6.83 3.05
C MET A 133 42.02 8.00 2.12
N GLU A 134 43.12 7.93 1.38
CA GLU A 134 43.56 9.02 0.49
C GLU A 134 42.88 8.97 -0.90
N ARG A 135 42.29 7.83 -1.28
CA ARG A 135 41.57 7.66 -2.56
C ARG A 135 40.22 6.99 -2.31
N GLN A 136 39.25 7.79 -1.89
CA GLN A 136 37.91 7.32 -1.51
C GLN A 136 36.91 7.32 -2.68
N PHE A 137 37.27 7.93 -3.81
CA PHE A 137 36.45 8.07 -5.02
C PHE A 137 37.22 7.67 -6.26
#